data_AF-A0A3B8Z887-F1
#
_entry.id   AF-A0A3B8Z887-F1
#
_cell.length_a   1.000
_cell.length_b   1.000
_cell.length_c   1.000
_cell.angle_alpha   90.00
_cell.angle_beta   90.00
_cell.angle_gamma   90.00
#
_symmetry.space_group_name_H-M   'P 1'
#
loop_
_entity.id
_entity.type
_entity.pdbx_description
1 polymer ?
#
loop_
_entity_poly.entity_id
_entity_poly.type
_entity_poly.pdbx_seq_one_letter_code
_entity_poly.pdbx_strand_id
1 'polypeptide(L)'
;MSALAILNLIFFAALLSFLYQLTKNDTSLSRRVLTGLVAGTLFGFYLQIVFGYSGAVTEQTLEWTNVIANSYVNLLRMIIMPLILITMIAAVLKVEEIKSLGKIGGSVVGILVLTTMIA
;
A
#
# COMPACT_ATOMS: atom_id res chain seq x y z
N MET A 1 -10.06 -27.47 0.73
CA MET A 1 -9.22 -26.66 -0.17
C MET A 1 -8.93 -27.47 -1.41
N SER A 2 -9.03 -26.88 -2.60
CA SER A 2 -8.65 -27.56 -3.84
C SER A 2 -7.12 -27.74 -3.89
N ALA A 3 -6.62 -28.88 -4.39
CA ALA A 3 -5.18 -29.12 -4.51
C ALA A 3 -4.47 -28.04 -5.37
N LEU A 4 -5.21 -27.44 -6.30
CA LEU A 4 -4.78 -26.33 -7.16
C LEU A 4 -4.59 -25.02 -6.38
N ALA A 5 -5.43 -24.72 -5.37
CA ALA A 5 -5.27 -23.53 -4.55
C ALA A 5 -4.02 -23.61 -3.68
N ILE A 6 -3.72 -24.79 -3.15
CA ILE A 6 -2.50 -25.05 -2.36
C ILE A 6 -1.26 -24.86 -3.24
N LEU A 7 -1.30 -25.32 -4.50
CA LEU A 7 -0.20 -25.13 -5.45
C LEU A 7 0.06 -23.65 -5.74
N ASN A 8 -0.98 -22.85 -5.98
CA ASN A 8 -0.85 -21.40 -6.20
C ASN A 8 -0.32 -20.68 -4.95
N LEU A 9 -0.73 -21.10 -3.76
CA LEU A 9 -0.22 -20.58 -2.49
C LEU A 9 1.26 -20.88 -2.29
N ILE A 10 1.71 -22.08 -2.65
CA ILE A 10 3.14 -22.42 -2.65
C ILE A 10 3.90 -21.54 -3.64
N PHE A 11 3.34 -21.31 -4.84
CA PHE A 11 3.95 -20.45 -5.84
C PHE A 11 4.04 -18.98 -5.37
N PHE A 12 2.98 -18.50 -4.72
CA PHE A 12 2.95 -17.17 -4.09
C PHE A 12 3.98 -17.05 -2.97
N ALA A 13 4.08 -18.05 -2.09
CA ALA A 13 5.09 -18.08 -1.03
C ALA A 13 6.53 -18.14 -1.60
N ALA A 14 6.74 -18.88 -2.70
CA ALA A 14 8.02 -18.90 -3.40
C ALA A 14 8.36 -17.51 -3.98
N LEU A 15 7.39 -16.81 -4.56
CA LEU A 15 7.54 -15.44 -5.05
C LEU A 15 7.90 -14.47 -3.91
N LEU A 16 7.23 -14.58 -2.75
CA LEU A 16 7.57 -13.79 -1.56
C LEU A 16 8.99 -14.07 -1.06
N SER A 17 9.41 -15.33 -1.02
CA SER A 17 10.78 -15.72 -0.64
C SER A 17 11.82 -15.17 -1.62
N PHE A 18 11.53 -15.20 -2.91
CA PHE A 18 12.38 -14.61 -3.95
C PHE A 18 12.52 -13.08 -3.78
N LEU A 19 11.40 -12.37 -3.56
CA LEU A 19 11.41 -10.93 -3.27
C LEU A 19 12.15 -10.60 -1.96
N TYR A 20 12.05 -11.47 -0.95
CA TYR A 20 12.79 -11.32 0.30
C TYR A 20 14.31 -11.46 0.10
N GLN A 21 14.75 -12.39 -0.75
CA GLN A 21 16.17 -12.50 -1.10
C GLN A 21 16.69 -11.27 -1.84
N LEU A 22 15.90 -10.71 -2.77
CA LEU A 22 16.21 -9.44 -3.45
C LEU A 22 16.30 -8.24 -2.50
N THR A 23 15.58 -8.31 -1.38
CA THR A 23 15.58 -7.30 -0.32
C THR A 23 16.87 -7.32 0.51
N LYS A 24 17.59 -8.45 0.55
CA LYS A 24 18.83 -8.60 1.32
C LYS A 24 20.03 -7.82 0.73
N ASN A 25 19.98 -7.47 -0.56
CA ASN A 25 21.10 -6.83 -1.27
C ASN A 25 21.13 -5.28 -1.18
N ASP A 26 20.82 -4.70 -0.01
CA ASP A 26 20.89 -3.24 0.25
C ASP A 26 20.25 -2.34 -0.81
N THR A 27 19.19 -2.82 -1.48
CA THR A 27 18.44 -2.02 -2.45
C THR A 27 17.63 -0.91 -1.75
N SER A 28 17.44 0.25 -2.38
CA SER A 28 16.63 1.34 -1.79
C SER A 28 15.17 0.90 -1.59
N LEU A 29 14.52 1.44 -0.55
CA LEU A 29 13.12 1.14 -0.21
C LEU A 29 12.19 1.34 -1.43
N SER A 30 12.36 2.44 -2.15
CA SER A 30 11.56 2.75 -3.36
C SER A 30 11.70 1.66 -4.43
N ARG A 31 12.93 1.16 -4.66
CA ARG A 31 13.16 0.11 -5.65
C ARG A 31 12.53 -1.22 -5.21
N ARG A 32 12.58 -1.54 -3.91
CA ARG A 32 11.95 -2.74 -3.33
C ARG A 32 10.43 -2.72 -3.50
N VAL A 33 9.80 -1.60 -3.14
CA VAL A 33 8.34 -1.43 -3.29
C VAL A 33 7.94 -1.53 -4.75
N LEU A 34 8.68 -0.89 -5.66
CA LEU A 34 8.41 -0.96 -7.10
C LEU A 34 8.54 -2.38 -7.64
N THR A 35 9.59 -3.13 -7.26
CA THR A 35 9.74 -4.53 -7.67
C THR A 35 8.64 -5.43 -7.11
N GLY A 36 8.20 -5.19 -5.86
CA GLY A 36 7.09 -5.91 -5.25
C GLY A 36 5.76 -5.61 -5.95
N LEU A 37 5.52 -4.36 -6.33
CA LEU A 37 4.35 -3.95 -7.10
C LEU A 37 4.32 -4.65 -8.45
N VAL A 38 5.41 -4.57 -9.23
CA VAL A 38 5.50 -5.19 -10.55
C VAL A 38 5.31 -6.71 -10.47
N ALA A 39 6.01 -7.39 -9.54
CA ALA A 39 5.89 -8.83 -9.36
C ALA A 39 4.48 -9.25 -8.89
N GLY A 40 3.88 -8.50 -7.96
CA GLY A 40 2.53 -8.75 -7.46
C GLY A 40 1.46 -8.56 -8.54
N THR A 41 1.59 -7.51 -9.37
CA THR A 41 0.71 -7.27 -10.51
C THR A 41 0.80 -8.40 -11.53
N LEU A 42 2.03 -8.85 -11.88
CA LEU A 42 2.23 -9.98 -12.79
C LEU A 42 1.60 -11.27 -12.25
N PHE A 43 1.72 -11.53 -10.95
CA PHE A 43 1.08 -12.68 -10.30
C PHE A 43 -0.45 -12.58 -10.32
N GLY A 44 -1.02 -11.39 -10.10
CA GLY A 44 -2.46 -11.16 -10.21
C GLY A 44 -3.00 -11.42 -11.62
N PHE A 45 -2.29 -10.95 -12.65
CA PHE A 45 -2.63 -11.24 -14.05
C PHE A 45 -2.52 -12.74 -14.37
N TYR A 46 -1.47 -13.40 -13.87
CA TYR A 46 -1.31 -14.86 -14.02
C TYR A 46 -2.50 -15.62 -13.44
N LEU A 47 -2.94 -15.27 -12.23
CA LEU A 47 -4.12 -15.89 -11.61
C LEU A 47 -5.39 -15.68 -12.44
N GLN A 48 -5.57 -14.48 -12.99
CA GLN A 48 -6.75 -14.14 -13.79
C GLN A 48 -6.80 -14.90 -15.13
N ILE A 49 -5.66 -15.10 -15.79
CA ILE A 49 -5.57 -15.81 -17.09
C ILE A 49 -5.75 -17.33 -16.92
N VAL A 50 -5.17 -17.92 -15.87
CA VAL A 50 -5.16 -19.39 -15.71
C VAL A 50 -6.46 -19.93 -15.09
N PHE A 51 -7.02 -19.24 -14.09
CA PHE A 51 -8.15 -19.75 -13.31
C PHE A 51 -9.48 -19.01 -13.55
N GLY A 52 -9.44 -17.86 -14.22
CA GLY A 52 -10.62 -17.03 -14.47
C GLY A 52 -11.21 -16.41 -13.19
N TYR A 53 -12.12 -15.44 -13.38
CA TYR A 53 -12.73 -14.67 -12.27
C TYR A 53 -13.63 -15.51 -11.35
N SER A 54 -14.18 -16.63 -11.84
CA SER A 54 -15.19 -17.43 -11.14
C SER A 54 -14.67 -18.80 -10.65
N GLY A 55 -13.36 -19.04 -10.68
CA GLY A 55 -12.79 -20.27 -10.16
C GLY A 55 -12.77 -20.26 -8.63
N ALA A 56 -13.37 -21.27 -7.98
CA ALA A 56 -13.27 -21.48 -6.53
C ALA A 56 -11.81 -21.54 -6.02
N VAL A 57 -10.86 -21.81 -6.92
CA VAL A 57 -9.41 -21.78 -6.70
C VAL A 57 -8.87 -20.34 -6.54
N THR A 58 -9.37 -19.40 -7.34
CA THR A 58 -9.00 -17.98 -7.31
C THR A 58 -9.47 -17.35 -6.02
N GLU A 59 -10.73 -17.59 -5.62
CA GLU A 59 -11.30 -17.06 -4.38
C GLU A 59 -10.52 -17.55 -3.15
N GLN A 60 -10.22 -18.86 -3.08
CA GLN A 60 -9.39 -19.42 -2.00
C GLN A 60 -7.98 -18.82 -1.98
N THR A 61 -7.35 -18.61 -3.13
CA THR A 61 -5.99 -18.04 -3.19
C THR A 61 -5.99 -16.56 -2.77
N LEU A 62 -7.02 -15.80 -3.16
CA LEU A 62 -7.20 -14.41 -2.77
C LEU A 62 -7.44 -14.27 -1.26
N GLU A 63 -8.22 -15.16 -0.66
CA GLU A 63 -8.49 -15.15 0.79
C GLU A 63 -7.19 -15.18 1.60
N TRP A 64 -6.29 -16.13 1.28
CA TRP A 64 -5.00 -16.26 1.96
C TRP A 64 -4.01 -15.14 1.63
N THR A 65 -3.99 -14.67 0.38
CA THR A 65 -3.16 -13.53 -0.03
C THR A 65 -3.60 -12.24 0.70
N ASN A 66 -4.91 -12.06 0.86
CA ASN A 66 -5.49 -10.93 1.57
C ASN A 66 -5.14 -10.93 3.06
N VAL A 67 -4.90 -12.07 3.70
CA VAL A 67 -4.43 -12.08 5.10
C VAL A 67 -3.15 -11.28 5.23
N ILE A 68 -2.15 -11.52 4.37
CA ILE A 68 -0.86 -10.81 4.40
C ILE A 68 -1.06 -9.31 4.09
N ALA A 69 -1.86 -9.00 3.07
CA ALA A 69 -2.14 -7.62 2.67
C ALA A 69 -2.85 -6.83 3.80
N ASN A 70 -3.89 -7.41 4.39
CA ASN A 70 -4.63 -6.80 5.49
C ASN A 70 -3.75 -6.64 6.74
N SER A 71 -2.91 -7.63 7.07
CA SER A 71 -1.95 -7.49 8.16
C SER A 71 -1.04 -6.28 7.96
N TYR A 72 -0.50 -6.07 6.76
CA TYR A 72 0.34 -4.91 6.45
C TYR A 72 -0.43 -3.58 6.60
N VAL A 73 -1.63 -3.48 5.99
CA VAL A 73 -2.45 -2.26 6.05
C VAL A 73 -2.90 -1.95 7.48
N ASN A 74 -3.26 -2.96 8.27
CA ASN A 74 -3.67 -2.78 9.66
C ASN A 74 -2.53 -2.24 10.52
N LEU A 75 -1.30 -2.71 10.30
CA LEU A 75 -0.12 -2.17 10.99
C LEU A 75 0.13 -0.71 10.61
N LEU A 76 0.01 -0.35 9.32
CA LEU A 76 0.10 1.05 8.90
C LEU A 76 -1.00 1.91 9.55
N ARG A 77 -2.24 1.41 9.58
CA ARG A 77 -3.38 2.12 10.18
C ARG A 77 -3.18 2.37 11.67
N MET A 78 -2.58 1.42 12.40
CA MET A 78 -2.23 1.56 13.82
C MET A 78 -1.26 2.72 14.06
N ILE A 79 -0.32 2.95 13.14
CA ILE A 79 0.64 4.07 13.22
C ILE A 79 -0.01 5.39 12.79
N ILE A 80 -0.77 5.37 11.70
CA ILE A 80 -1.32 6.57 11.08
C ILE A 80 -2.37 7.25 11.98
N MET A 81 -3.28 6.49 12.59
CA MET A 81 -4.38 7.05 13.38
C MET A 81 -3.92 7.95 14.56
N PRO A 82 -2.98 7.54 15.43
CA PRO A 82 -2.48 8.41 16.49
C PRO A 82 -1.61 9.55 15.95
N LEU A 83 -0.80 9.30 14.91
CA LEU A 83 0.10 10.30 14.34
C LEU A 83 -0.66 11.49 13.75
N ILE A 84 -1.79 11.26 13.08
CA ILE A 84 -2.62 12.34 12.53
C ILE A 84 -3.08 13.29 13.63
N LEU A 85 -3.56 12.78 14.77
CA LEU A 85 -4.02 13.63 15.86
C LEU A 85 -2.89 14.50 16.43
N ILE A 86 -1.73 13.90 16.68
CA ILE A 86 -0.57 14.61 17.23
C ILE A 86 -0.06 15.67 16.24
N THR A 87 0.05 15.32 14.97
CA THR A 87 0.51 16.24 13.91
C THR A 87 -0.46 17.40 13.70
N MET A 88 -1.77 17.15 13.77
CA MET A 88 -2.79 18.20 13.68
C MET A 88 -2.72 19.18 14.86
N ILE A 89 -2.64 18.68 16.10
CA ILE A 89 -2.51 19.52 17.29
C ILE A 89 -1.23 20.36 17.21
N ALA A 90 -0.09 19.74 16.87
CA ALA A 90 1.19 20.44 16.74
C ALA A 90 1.16 21.51 15.64
N ALA A 91 0.49 21.23 14.52
CA ALA A 91 0.33 22.18 13.43
C ALA A 91 -0.51 23.39 13.87
N VAL A 92 -1.64 23.17 14.56
CA VAL A 92 -2.52 24.25 15.05
C VAL A 92 -1.82 25.12 16.10
N LEU A 93 -1.08 24.51 17.03
CA LEU A 93 -0.33 25.26 18.04
C LEU A 93 0.77 26.13 17.43
N LYS A 94 1.48 25.65 16.41
CA LYS A 94 2.49 26.45 15.67
C LYS A 94 1.88 27.60 14.85
N VAL A 95 0.59 27.52 14.57
CA VAL A 95 -0.16 28.41 13.68
C VAL A 95 -0.62 29.68 14.41
N GLU A 96 -0.82 29.62 15.73
CA GLU A 96 -1.29 30.74 16.54
C GLU A 96 -0.24 31.85 16.75
N GLU A 97 1.06 31.57 16.61
CA GLU A 97 2.13 32.53 16.92
C GLU A 97 2.44 33.55 15.80
N ILE A 98 1.81 33.47 14.62
CA ILE A 98 2.25 34.30 13.48
C ILE A 98 1.09 34.98 12.75
N LYS A 99 1.01 36.31 12.88
CA LYS A 99 0.14 37.23 12.10
C LYS A 99 0.34 37.13 10.57
N SER A 100 1.28 36.31 10.09
CA SER A 100 1.53 35.99 8.67
C SER A 100 0.79 34.75 8.16
N LEU A 101 0.07 34.04 9.03
CA LEU A 101 -0.54 32.76 8.69
C LEU A 101 -1.69 32.86 7.68
N GLY A 102 -2.42 33.98 7.66
CA GLY A 102 -3.46 34.21 6.65
C GLY A 102 -2.92 34.22 5.22
N LYS A 103 -1.70 34.73 5.00
CA LYS A 103 -1.05 34.72 3.67
C LYS A 103 -0.54 33.32 3.28
N ILE A 104 0.04 32.58 4.24
CA ILE A 104 0.57 31.23 3.99
C ILE A 104 -0.60 30.24 3.79
N GLY A 105 -1.56 30.23 4.71
CA GLY A 105 -2.76 29.40 4.63
C GLY A 105 -3.59 29.69 3.38
N GLY A 106 -3.79 30.97 3.02
CA GLY A 106 -4.47 31.35 1.78
C GLY A 106 -3.76 30.85 0.52
N SER A 107 -2.42 30.91 0.49
CA SER A 107 -1.63 30.40 -0.64
C SER A 107 -1.70 28.88 -0.76
N VAL A 108 -1.60 28.15 0.36
CA VAL A 108 -1.70 26.68 0.37
C VAL A 108 -3.10 26.22 -0.03
N VAL A 109 -4.15 26.82 0.54
CA VAL A 109 -5.54 26.50 0.17
C VAL A 109 -5.78 26.80 -1.30
N GLY A 110 -5.32 27.97 -1.80
CA GLY A 110 -5.44 28.33 -3.21
C GLY A 110 -4.77 27.31 -4.14
N ILE A 111 -3.54 26.88 -3.81
CA ILE A 111 -2.81 25.86 -4.58
C ILE A 111 -3.56 24.52 -4.53
N LEU A 112 -3.97 24.05 -3.35
CA LEU A 112 -4.66 22.76 -3.19
C LEU A 112 -5.98 22.72 -3.97
N VAL A 113 -6.78 23.79 -3.92
CA VAL A 113 -8.04 23.90 -4.66
C VAL A 113 -7.78 23.92 -6.17
N LEU A 114 -6.80 24.71 -6.63
CA LEU A 114 -6.44 24.76 -8.05
C LEU A 114 -5.95 23.40 -8.57
N THR A 115 -5.07 22.70 -7.83
CA THR A 115 -4.58 21.38 -8.26
C THR A 115 -5.67 20.32 -8.24
N THR A 116 -6.61 20.40 -7.30
CA THR A 116 -7.77 19.49 -7.24
C THR A 116 -8.76 19.75 -8.38
N MET A 117 -8.88 21.01 -8.83
CA MET A 117 -9.74 21.37 -9.96
C MET A 117 -9.17 20.91 -11.32
N ILE A 118 -7.85 20.81 -11.44
CA ILE A 118 -7.16 20.38 -12.68
C ILE A 118 -7.07 18.86 -12.80
N ALA A 119 -6.85 18.15 -11.69
CA ALA A 119 -6.72 16.69 -11.63
C ALA A 119 -8.05 15.97 -11.82
#